data_AF-A0A453HY82-F1
#
_entry.id   AF-A0A453HY82-F1
#
_cell.length_a   1.000
_cell.length_b   1.000
_cell.length_c   1.000
_cell.angle_alpha   90.00
_cell.angle_beta   90.00
_cell.angle_gamma   90.00
#
_symmetry.space_group_name_H-M   'P 1'
#
loop_
_entity.id
_entity.type
_entity.pdbx_description
1 polymer ?
#
loop_
_entity_poly.entity_id
_entity_poly.type
_entity_poly.pdbx_seq_one_letter_code
_entity_poly.pdbx_strand_id
1 'polypeptide(L)'
;DFSRITAAVGLWSWAAISLALASQVVFYRVSRNTPGYIKTNTEGLDPKELLMGIDLSSSTFTGSWSQLCPTCKIVRPVRSKHCPICKQCVEQFDHHCPWISNCVGK
;
A
#
# COMPACT_ATOMS: atom_id res chain seq x y z
N ASP A 1 19.76 -31.94 38.55
CA ASP A 1 18.85 -30.94 37.92
C ASP A 1 19.38 -30.21 36.68
N PHE A 2 20.56 -30.55 36.14
CA PHE A 2 21.08 -29.91 34.93
C PHE A 2 20.19 -30.12 33.69
N SER A 3 19.65 -31.34 33.50
CA SER A 3 18.82 -31.68 32.34
C SER A 3 17.52 -30.87 32.25
N ARG A 4 16.93 -30.48 33.39
CA ARG A 4 15.71 -29.64 33.42
C ARG A 4 16.02 -28.19 33.01
N ILE A 5 17.15 -27.68 33.44
CA ILE A 5 17.62 -26.34 33.07
C ILE A 5 17.93 -26.28 31.57
N THR A 6 18.62 -27.28 31.01
CA THR A 6 18.92 -27.35 29.57
C THR A 6 17.65 -27.45 28.73
N ALA A 7 16.66 -28.26 29.16
CA ALA A 7 15.38 -28.34 28.46
C ALA A 7 14.61 -27.02 28.47
N ALA A 8 14.58 -26.31 29.61
CA ALA A 8 13.97 -24.99 29.72
C ALA A 8 14.66 -23.97 28.81
N VAL A 9 16.00 -23.91 28.83
CA VAL A 9 16.78 -23.01 27.95
C VAL A 9 16.54 -23.32 26.47
N GLY A 10 16.47 -24.60 26.09
CA GLY A 10 16.16 -25.02 24.73
C GLY A 10 14.78 -24.57 24.26
N LEU A 11 13.76 -24.72 25.11
CA LEU A 11 12.39 -24.28 24.81
C LEU A 11 12.29 -22.77 24.62
N TRP A 12 12.88 -21.97 25.53
CA TRP A 12 12.88 -20.51 25.40
C TRP A 12 13.68 -20.03 24.19
N SER A 13 14.80 -20.68 23.89
CA SER A 13 15.60 -20.37 22.69
C SER A 13 14.79 -20.64 21.42
N TRP A 14 14.11 -21.78 21.34
CA TRP A 14 13.27 -22.12 20.20
C TRP A 14 12.08 -21.17 20.05
N ALA A 15 11.42 -20.81 21.16
CA ALA A 15 10.32 -19.85 21.16
C ALA A 15 10.78 -18.48 20.65
N ALA A 16 11.93 -17.98 21.12
CA ALA A 16 12.50 -16.72 20.67
C ALA A 16 12.84 -16.72 19.17
N ILE A 17 13.47 -17.79 18.68
CA ILE A 17 13.78 -17.97 17.25
C ILE A 17 12.48 -18.01 16.42
N SER A 18 11.48 -18.77 16.87
CA SER A 18 10.20 -18.89 16.19
C SER A 18 9.49 -17.54 16.08
N LEU A 19 9.48 -16.76 17.16
CA LEU A 19 8.90 -15.41 17.16
C LEU A 19 9.68 -14.44 16.27
N ALA A 20 11.01 -14.52 16.26
CA ALA A 20 11.85 -13.69 15.40
C ALA A 20 11.64 -14.02 13.90
N LEU A 21 11.53 -15.30 13.55
CA LEU A 21 11.21 -15.71 12.18
C LEU A 21 9.81 -15.24 11.77
N ALA A 22 8.82 -15.42 12.65
CA ALA A 22 7.46 -14.95 12.40
C ALA A 22 7.41 -13.43 12.20
N SER A 23 8.11 -12.66 13.03
CA SER A 23 8.16 -11.20 12.90
C SER A 23 8.82 -10.75 11.59
N GLN A 24 9.92 -11.41 11.18
CA GLN A 24 10.57 -11.14 9.90
C GLN A 24 9.65 -11.43 8.72
N VAL A 25 8.87 -12.52 8.78
CA VAL A 25 7.89 -12.88 7.74
C VAL A 25 6.77 -11.85 7.65
N VAL A 26 6.22 -11.41 8.79
CA VAL A 26 5.19 -10.37 8.81
C VAL A 26 5.75 -9.05 8.28
N PHE A 27 6.93 -8.64 8.73
CA PHE A 27 7.61 -7.44 8.23
C PHE A 27 7.81 -7.51 6.72
N TYR A 28 8.32 -8.63 6.22
CA TYR A 28 8.51 -8.85 4.77
C TYR A 28 7.20 -8.69 3.99
N ARG A 29 6.09 -9.26 4.49
CA ARG A 29 4.78 -9.14 3.86
C ARG A 29 4.33 -7.69 3.80
N VAL A 30 4.35 -6.97 4.92
CA VAL A 30 3.88 -5.57 4.98
C VAL A 30 4.74 -4.66 4.12
N SER A 31 6.06 -4.85 4.11
CA SER A 31 6.99 -4.02 3.33
C SER A 31 6.92 -4.28 1.82
N ARG A 32 6.38 -5.42 1.37
CA ARG A 32 6.31 -5.77 -0.07
C ARG A 32 4.91 -5.84 -0.66
N ASN A 33 3.87 -5.88 0.18
CA ASN A 33 2.50 -5.89 -0.32
C ASN A 33 2.19 -4.60 -1.07
N THR A 34 1.48 -4.72 -2.19
CA THR A 34 1.01 -3.56 -2.97
C THR A 34 -0.09 -2.84 -2.20
N PRO A 35 0.07 -1.55 -1.85
CA PRO A 35 -0.90 -0.80 -1.03
C PRO A 35 -2.07 -0.23 -1.85
N GLY A 36 -2.39 -0.83 -3.00
CA GLY A 36 -3.40 -0.30 -3.91
C GLY A 36 -2.86 0.76 -4.87
N TYR A 37 -1.72 0.52 -5.51
CA TYR A 37 -1.19 1.43 -6.53
C TYR A 37 -2.14 1.53 -7.73
N ILE A 38 -2.57 2.76 -8.03
CA ILE A 38 -3.48 3.03 -9.16
C ILE A 38 -2.65 3.08 -10.44
N LYS A 39 -2.92 2.15 -11.36
CA LYS A 39 -2.28 2.11 -12.67
C LYS A 39 -2.80 3.25 -13.54
N THR A 40 -1.89 3.98 -14.19
CA THR A 40 -2.23 4.96 -15.21
C THR A 40 -2.60 4.22 -16.49
N ASN A 41 -3.89 4.04 -16.77
CA ASN A 41 -4.39 3.56 -18.07
C ASN A 41 -4.26 4.68 -19.13
N THR A 42 -3.04 5.12 -19.40
CA THR A 42 -2.72 6.06 -20.48
C THR A 42 -2.24 5.35 -21.75
N GLU A 43 -2.11 4.03 -21.72
CA GLU A 43 -1.71 3.24 -22.88
C GLU A 43 -2.95 2.98 -23.75
N GLY A 44 -3.26 3.93 -24.64
CA GLY A 44 -4.19 3.71 -25.75
C GLY A 44 -5.59 4.32 -25.63
N LEU A 45 -5.93 5.01 -24.53
CA LEU A 45 -7.17 5.78 -24.45
C LEU A 45 -6.91 7.26 -24.75
N ASP A 46 -7.57 7.78 -25.79
CA ASP A 46 -7.57 9.21 -26.13
C ASP A 46 -7.93 10.04 -24.88
N PRO A 47 -7.15 11.07 -24.51
CA PRO A 47 -7.50 12.00 -23.43
C PRO A 47 -8.95 12.50 -23.49
N LYS A 48 -9.56 12.59 -24.68
CA LYS A 48 -10.99 12.89 -24.83
C LYS A 48 -11.91 11.76 -24.37
N GLU A 49 -11.58 10.49 -24.57
CA GLU A 49 -12.34 9.33 -24.10
C GLU A 49 -12.22 9.13 -22.59
N LEU A 50 -11.09 9.50 -21.97
CA LEU A 50 -10.99 9.53 -20.51
C LEU A 50 -11.83 10.66 -19.90
N LEU A 51 -12.03 11.78 -20.62
CA LEU A 51 -12.89 12.88 -20.18
C LEU A 51 -14.38 12.63 -20.54
N MET A 52 -14.67 11.92 -21.63
CA MET A 52 -16.03 11.55 -22.08
C MET A 52 -16.54 10.25 -21.48
N GLY A 53 -15.66 9.36 -21.03
CA GLY A 53 -15.97 8.09 -20.37
C GLY A 53 -16.00 8.21 -18.83
N ILE A 54 -15.66 9.37 -18.27
CA ILE A 54 -16.13 9.73 -16.93
C ILE A 54 -17.64 9.92 -17.07
N ASP A 55 -18.37 8.85 -16.79
CA ASP A 55 -19.79 8.92 -16.57
C ASP A 55 -20.00 9.92 -15.42
N LEU A 56 -20.38 11.15 -15.75
CA LEU A 56 -20.75 12.21 -14.82
C LEU A 56 -21.93 11.81 -13.91
N SER A 57 -22.57 10.66 -14.16
CA SER A 57 -23.58 10.05 -13.30
C SER A 57 -23.03 8.99 -12.33
N SER A 58 -21.78 8.54 -12.51
CA SER A 58 -21.09 7.66 -11.57
C SER A 58 -20.58 8.49 -10.38
N SER A 59 -20.94 8.08 -9.17
CA SER A 59 -20.69 8.76 -7.89
C SER A 59 -19.20 8.98 -7.51
N THR A 60 -18.28 8.80 -8.45
CA THR A 60 -16.83 8.81 -8.25
C THR A 60 -16.17 10.16 -8.56
N PHE A 61 -16.76 11.01 -9.40
CA PHE A 61 -16.25 12.36 -9.68
C PHE A 61 -17.21 13.43 -9.16
N THR A 62 -16.80 14.16 -8.13
CA THR A 62 -17.62 15.23 -7.53
C THR A 62 -17.39 16.60 -8.17
N GLY A 63 -16.70 16.65 -9.33
CA GLY A 63 -16.34 17.90 -9.99
C GLY A 63 -15.22 18.67 -9.30
N SER A 64 -14.56 18.10 -8.28
CA SER A 64 -13.52 18.80 -7.53
C SER A 64 -12.15 18.67 -8.21
N TRP A 65 -11.50 19.80 -8.48
CA TRP A 65 -10.10 19.87 -8.91
C TRP A 65 -9.15 19.13 -7.95
N SER A 66 -9.54 18.97 -6.69
CA SER A 66 -8.77 18.22 -5.69
C SER A 66 -8.72 16.71 -5.95
N GLN A 67 -9.49 16.17 -6.89
CA GLN A 67 -9.41 14.77 -7.32
C GLN A 67 -8.39 14.56 -8.44
N LEU A 68 -7.99 15.61 -9.17
CA LEU A 68 -6.97 15.44 -10.20
C LEU A 68 -5.60 15.23 -9.54
N CYS A 69 -4.81 14.32 -10.09
CA CYS A 69 -3.40 14.20 -9.79
C CYS A 69 -2.61 14.68 -11.01
N PRO A 70 -1.92 15.84 -10.94
CA PRO A 70 -1.16 16.35 -12.07
C PRO A 70 0.07 15.48 -12.38
N THR A 71 0.67 14.86 -11.35
CA THR A 71 1.86 14.01 -11.50
C THR A 71 1.56 12.72 -12.24
N CYS A 72 0.51 12.00 -11.81
CA CYS A 72 0.11 10.73 -12.43
C CYS A 72 -0.84 10.92 -13.62
N LYS A 73 -1.35 12.14 -13.86
CA LYS A 73 -2.31 12.48 -14.92
C LYS A 73 -3.58 11.61 -14.88
N ILE A 74 -4.13 11.41 -13.69
CA ILE A 74 -5.38 10.65 -13.47
C ILE A 74 -6.39 11.45 -12.64
N VAL A 75 -7.66 11.11 -12.80
CA VAL A 75 -8.71 11.43 -11.82
C VAL A 75 -8.61 10.39 -10.71
N ARG A 76 -8.29 10.84 -9.49
CA ARG A 76 -8.14 9.99 -8.31
C ARG A 76 -9.51 9.46 -7.87
N PRO A 77 -9.67 8.14 -7.68
CA PRO A 77 -10.81 7.57 -6.98
C PRO A 77 -11.00 8.21 -5.60
N VAL A 78 -12.22 8.12 -5.08
CA VAL A 78 -12.58 8.64 -3.75
C VAL A 78 -11.60 8.10 -2.70
N ARG A 79 -11.12 8.99 -1.82
CA ARG A 79 -10.14 8.72 -0.75
C ARG A 79 -8.73 8.32 -1.22
N SER A 80 -8.39 8.39 -2.50
CA SER A 80 -7.00 8.17 -2.95
C SER A 80 -6.15 9.44 -2.94
N LYS A 81 -4.85 9.29 -2.71
CA LYS A 81 -3.87 10.41 -2.71
C LYS A 81 -2.58 10.00 -3.41
N HIS A 82 -1.84 10.99 -3.89
CA HIS A 82 -0.52 10.79 -4.46
C HIS A 82 0.52 10.75 -3.34
N CYS A 83 1.32 9.69 -3.30
CA CYS A 83 2.50 9.64 -2.45
C CYS A 83 3.69 10.24 -3.20
N PRO A 84 4.25 11.39 -2.76
CA PRO A 84 5.40 12.00 -3.44
C PRO A 84 6.68 11.16 -3.33
N ILE A 85 6.78 10.31 -2.29
CA ILE A 85 7.94 9.44 -2.05
C ILE A 85 7.92 8.25 -3.01
N CYS A 86 6.78 7.54 -3.10
CA CYS A 86 6.60 6.41 -4.02
C CYS A 86 6.28 6.86 -5.46
N LYS A 87 5.99 8.14 -5.68
CA LYS A 87 5.62 8.75 -6.98
C LYS A 87 4.43 8.10 -7.67
N GLN A 88 3.51 7.55 -6.88
CA GLN A 88 2.34 6.81 -7.35
C GLN A 88 1.11 7.24 -6.55
N CYS A 89 -0.06 7.20 -7.19
CA CYS A 89 -1.34 7.33 -6.50
C CYS A 89 -1.72 6.00 -5.83
N VAL A 90 -2.25 6.08 -4.61
CA VAL A 90 -2.56 4.95 -3.75
C VAL A 90 -4.04 5.02 -3.33
N GLU A 91 -4.77 3.92 -3.50
CA GLU A 91 -6.16 3.81 -3.06
C GLU A 91 -6.29 3.84 -1.53
N GLN A 92 -7.33 4.53 -1.04
CA GLN A 92 -7.56 4.76 0.39
C GLN A 92 -6.29 5.14 1.16
N PHE A 93 -5.44 5.98 0.55
CA PHE A 93 -4.14 6.34 1.09
C PHE A 93 -4.28 6.91 2.51
N ASP A 94 -3.58 6.27 3.44
CA ASP A 94 -3.40 6.75 4.79
C ASP A 94 -2.11 7.57 4.87
N HIS A 95 -0.96 6.89 4.79
CA HIS A 95 0.35 7.53 4.86
C HIS A 95 1.45 6.72 4.14
N HIS A 96 2.60 7.36 3.92
CA HIS A 96 3.84 6.66 3.59
C HIS A 96 4.58 6.36 4.89
N CYS A 97 4.90 5.09 5.15
CA CYS A 97 5.56 4.67 6.37
C CYS A 97 7.05 4.40 6.10
N PRO A 98 7.97 5.21 6.65
CA PRO A 98 9.40 5.01 6.46
C PRO A 98 9.90 3.67 7.01
N TRP A 99 9.23 3.15 8.06
CA TRP A 99 9.63 1.94 8.76
C TRP A 99 9.49 0.68 7.92
N ILE A 100 8.49 0.63 7.04
CA ILE A 100 8.26 -0.46 6.09
C ILE A 100 8.70 -0.08 4.67
N SER A 101 9.21 1.14 4.49
CA SER A 101 9.60 1.72 3.19
C SER A 101 8.49 1.57 2.12
N ASN A 102 7.23 1.69 2.52
CA ASN A 102 6.07 1.43 1.68
C ASN A 102 4.88 2.31 2.08
N CYS A 103 3.91 2.47 1.19
CA CYS A 103 2.66 3.15 1.53
C CYS A 103 1.72 2.23 2.32
N VAL A 104 0.87 2.84 3.13
CA VAL A 104 -0.26 2.20 3.81
C VAL A 104 -1.53 2.70 3.12
N GLY A 105 -2.28 1.75 2.55
CA GLY A 105 -3.44 1.97 1.70
C GLY A 105 -4.22 0.67 1.51
N LYS A 106 -5.17 0.66 0.57
CA LYS A 106 -6.13 -0.44 0.38
C LYS A 106 -5.61 -1.60 -0.44
#